data_AF-A0A957YTJ4-F1
#
_entry.id   AF-A0A957YTJ4-F1
#
_cell.length_a   1.000
_cell.length_b   1.000
_cell.length_c   1.000
_cell.angle_alpha   90.00
_cell.angle_beta   90.00
_cell.angle_gamma   90.00
#
_symmetry.space_group_name_H-M   'P 1'
#
loop_
_entity.id
_entity.type
_entity.pdbx_description
1 polymer ?
#
loop_
_entity_poly.entity_id
_entity_poly.type
_entity_poly.pdbx_seq_one_letter_code
_entity_poly.pdbx_strand_id
1 'polypeptide(L)'
;MFVQRFSRSQRCDRFHPQSRLFALLLALLAGLGLATFQARPAYAAGITVDSAADTVATDGACTLREAINNANADADTTSGDCAAGAGDDTITFGVSGTIVSGAPQYIIENNGKLTIDGGG
;
A
#
# COMPACT_ATOMS: atom_id res chain seq x y z
N MET A 1 81.93 8.81 7.25
CA MET A 1 81.18 7.68 6.64
C MET A 1 79.75 7.77 7.14
N PHE A 2 78.96 8.72 6.63
CA PHE A 2 77.99 8.61 5.53
C PHE A 2 76.79 7.69 5.82
N VAL A 3 75.70 8.34 6.24
CA VAL A 3 74.27 8.18 5.87
C VAL A 3 73.66 6.79 5.89
N GLN A 4 72.52 6.61 6.58
CA GLN A 4 71.25 5.94 6.18
C GLN A 4 70.18 6.30 7.24
N ARG A 5 68.87 6.45 7.02
CA ARG A 5 67.95 6.39 5.89
C ARG A 5 66.66 7.04 6.45
N PHE A 6 66.16 8.13 5.86
CA PHE A 6 64.79 8.57 6.15
C PHE A 6 63.83 7.68 5.34
N SER A 7 63.12 6.79 6.03
CA SER A 7 61.96 6.08 5.48
C SER A 7 60.72 6.53 6.24
N ARG A 8 60.00 7.49 5.66
CA ARG A 8 58.56 7.66 5.90
C ARG A 8 57.87 7.92 4.58
N SER A 9 57.49 6.81 3.96
CA SER A 9 56.28 6.72 3.15
C SER A 9 55.09 7.20 3.98
N GLN A 10 54.54 8.37 3.68
CA GLN A 10 53.12 8.67 3.86
C GLN A 10 52.66 9.55 2.71
N ARG A 11 52.05 8.83 1.75
CA ARG A 11 50.94 9.21 0.87
C ARG A 11 50.69 10.71 0.69
N CYS A 12 50.66 11.09 -0.58
CA CYS A 12 50.01 12.29 -1.10
C CYS A 12 48.55 12.38 -0.63
N ASP A 13 48.31 12.84 0.59
CA ASP A 13 47.06 13.48 0.95
C ASP A 13 47.09 14.90 0.35
N ARG A 14 47.00 14.96 -0.98
CA ARG A 14 46.47 16.14 -1.63
C ARG A 14 45.00 16.19 -1.22
N PHE A 15 44.74 16.78 -0.05
CA PHE A 15 43.44 17.32 0.35
C PHE A 15 43.08 18.41 -0.68
N HIS A 16 42.65 17.98 -1.86
CA HIS A 16 42.13 18.88 -2.87
C HIS A 16 40.81 19.42 -2.32
N PRO A 17 40.66 20.74 -2.15
CA PRO A 17 39.41 21.35 -1.66
C PRO A 17 38.19 20.98 -2.52
N GLN A 18 38.45 20.55 -3.76
CA GLN A 18 37.51 19.95 -4.72
C GLN A 18 36.78 18.70 -4.18
N SER A 19 37.43 17.88 -3.34
CA SER A 19 36.85 16.63 -2.79
C SER A 19 35.78 16.89 -1.72
N ARG A 20 35.94 17.94 -0.92
CA ARG A 20 34.97 18.30 0.13
C ARG A 20 33.70 18.92 -0.46
N LEU A 21 33.86 19.74 -1.50
CA LEU A 21 32.74 20.29 -2.29
C LEU A 21 31.95 19.18 -2.99
N PHE A 22 32.65 18.20 -3.59
CA PHE A 22 32.00 17.08 -4.26
C PHE A 22 31.24 16.17 -3.27
N ALA A 23 31.81 15.92 -2.09
CA ALA A 23 31.14 15.17 -1.03
C ALA A 23 29.89 15.89 -0.48
N LEU A 24 29.95 17.22 -0.32
CA LEU A 24 28.80 18.03 0.11
C LEU A 24 27.70 18.08 -0.96
N LEU A 25 28.07 18.18 -2.25
CA LEU A 25 27.13 18.11 -3.37
C LEU A 25 26.41 16.76 -3.44
N LEU A 26 27.14 15.65 -3.27
CA LEU A 26 26.54 14.31 -3.23
C LEU A 26 25.62 14.13 -2.02
N ALA A 27 26.00 14.64 -0.85
CA ALA A 27 25.15 14.62 0.35
C ALA A 27 23.88 15.46 0.17
N LEU A 28 23.98 16.63 -0.48
CA LEU A 28 22.84 17.50 -0.78
C LEU A 28 21.89 16.83 -1.78
N LEU A 29 22.42 16.22 -2.84
CA LEU A 29 21.64 15.50 -3.85
C LEU A 29 20.96 14.24 -3.27
N ALA A 30 21.65 13.50 -2.41
CA ALA A 30 21.06 12.37 -1.69
C ALA A 30 19.96 12.82 -0.72
N GLY A 31 20.18 13.90 0.04
CA GLY A 31 19.18 14.47 0.93
C GLY A 31 17.93 14.98 0.18
N LEU A 32 18.11 15.55 -1.02
CA LEU A 32 17.01 16.02 -1.85
C LEU A 32 16.22 14.86 -2.49
N GLY A 33 16.88 13.74 -2.79
CA GLY A 33 16.24 12.54 -3.34
C GLY A 33 15.35 11.77 -2.35
N LEU A 34 15.64 11.83 -1.05
CA LEU A 34 14.77 11.22 -0.03
C LEU A 34 13.50 12.04 0.25
N ALA A 35 13.51 13.35 0.00
CA ALA A 35 12.39 14.24 0.28
C ALA A 35 11.19 14.08 -0.68
N THR A 36 11.35 13.32 -1.77
CA THR A 36 10.30 13.11 -2.78
C THR A 36 9.56 11.79 -2.66
N PHE A 37 9.84 10.96 -1.65
CA PHE A 37 9.00 9.79 -1.33
C PHE A 37 7.69 10.27 -0.69
N GLN A 38 6.76 10.70 -1.55
CA GLN A 38 5.38 10.99 -1.18
C GLN A 38 4.74 9.66 -0.75
N ALA A 39 4.54 9.46 0.55
CA ALA A 39 3.70 8.38 1.05
C ALA A 39 2.30 8.59 0.46
N ARG A 40 1.86 7.68 -0.43
CA ARG A 40 0.50 7.73 -0.95
C ARG A 40 -0.44 7.47 0.23
N PRO A 41 -1.46 8.32 0.48
CA PRO A 41 -2.49 7.98 1.44
C PRO A 41 -3.15 6.67 0.97
N ALA A 42 -3.02 5.62 1.78
CA ALA A 42 -3.79 4.41 1.59
C ALA A 42 -5.19 4.71 2.12
N TYR A 43 -6.13 4.93 1.20
CA TYR A 43 -7.53 4.85 1.54
C TYR A 43 -7.86 3.36 1.61
N ALA A 44 -8.37 2.93 2.76
CA ALA A 44 -8.93 1.61 2.91
C ALA A 44 -10.44 1.78 3.11
N ALA A 45 -11.24 1.43 2.11
CA ALA A 45 -12.68 1.49 2.27
C ALA A 45 -13.13 0.33 3.17
N GLY A 46 -13.91 0.68 4.20
CA GLY A 46 -14.61 -0.31 5.01
C GLY A 46 -15.97 -0.61 4.39
N ILE A 47 -16.19 -1.85 4.00
CA ILE A 47 -17.47 -2.31 3.43
C ILE A 47 -18.07 -3.32 4.42
N THR A 48 -19.22 -3.02 5.00
CA THR A 48 -19.87 -3.89 5.99
C THR A 48 -21.02 -4.64 5.36
N VAL A 49 -20.92 -5.98 5.32
CA VAL A 49 -22.00 -6.88 4.91
C VAL A 49 -23.03 -6.96 6.04
N ASP A 50 -24.27 -6.61 5.75
CA ASP A 50 -25.37 -6.56 6.73
C ASP A 50 -26.50 -7.59 6.44
N SER A 51 -26.31 -8.40 5.40
CA SER A 51 -27.23 -9.49 5.04
C SER A 51 -26.49 -10.78 4.74
N ALA A 52 -27.04 -11.89 5.23
CA ALA A 52 -26.59 -13.24 4.90
C ALA A 52 -27.23 -13.79 3.62
N ALA A 53 -28.08 -13.00 2.95
CA ALA A 53 -28.60 -13.33 1.64
C ALA A 53 -27.48 -13.37 0.60
N ASP A 54 -27.75 -14.04 -0.51
CA ASP A 54 -26.84 -14.13 -1.63
C ASP A 54 -27.53 -13.66 -2.91
N THR A 55 -27.85 -12.36 -2.93
CA THR A 55 -28.52 -11.66 -4.02
C THR A 55 -27.62 -10.53 -4.53
N VAL A 56 -27.84 -10.11 -5.77
CA VAL A 56 -27.27 -8.86 -6.31
C VAL A 56 -28.45 -8.07 -6.83
N ALA A 57 -28.95 -7.15 -6.02
CA ALA A 57 -30.15 -6.39 -6.29
C ALA A 57 -30.11 -5.08 -5.51
N THR A 58 -30.67 -4.01 -6.08
CA THR A 58 -30.86 -2.77 -5.32
C THR A 58 -32.05 -2.95 -4.37
N ASP A 59 -31.78 -3.44 -3.15
CA ASP A 59 -32.81 -3.80 -2.16
C ASP A 59 -32.55 -3.23 -0.75
N GLY A 60 -31.49 -2.43 -0.60
CA GLY A 60 -31.13 -1.79 0.66
C GLY A 60 -30.34 -2.70 1.61
N ALA A 61 -29.92 -3.89 1.17
CA ALA A 61 -29.04 -4.77 1.92
C ALA A 61 -27.68 -4.91 1.22
N CYS A 62 -26.60 -4.87 2.00
CA CYS A 62 -25.26 -5.16 1.52
C CYS A 62 -24.94 -6.64 1.70
N THR A 63 -25.10 -7.44 0.65
CA THR A 63 -24.65 -8.85 0.66
C THR A 63 -23.15 -8.98 0.41
N LEU A 64 -22.57 -10.14 0.72
CA LEU A 64 -21.16 -10.42 0.45
C LEU A 64 -20.80 -10.27 -1.04
N ARG A 65 -21.72 -10.63 -1.94
CA ARG A 65 -21.47 -10.55 -3.38
C ARG A 65 -21.45 -9.11 -3.87
N GLU A 66 -22.31 -8.27 -3.32
CA GLU A 66 -22.35 -6.83 -3.60
C GLU A 66 -21.14 -6.11 -3.02
N ALA A 67 -20.72 -6.46 -1.80
CA ALA A 67 -19.51 -5.91 -1.19
C ALA A 67 -18.26 -6.20 -2.04
N ILE A 68 -18.13 -7.43 -2.55
CA ILE A 68 -17.03 -7.82 -3.44
C ILE A 68 -17.11 -7.07 -4.77
N ASN A 69 -18.30 -6.87 -5.33
CA ASN A 69 -18.46 -6.10 -6.56
C ASN A 69 -18.04 -4.63 -6.37
N ASN A 70 -18.40 -4.00 -5.25
CA ASN A 70 -17.99 -2.63 -4.95
C ASN A 70 -16.48 -2.51 -4.72
N ALA A 71 -15.86 -3.46 -4.00
CA ALA A 71 -14.41 -3.52 -3.83
C ALA A 71 -13.70 -3.69 -5.19
N ASN A 72 -14.15 -4.63 -6.01
CA ASN A 72 -13.60 -4.82 -7.36
C ASN A 72 -13.79 -3.55 -8.23
N ALA A 73 -14.89 -2.84 -8.12
CA ALA A 73 -15.12 -1.66 -8.95
C ALA A 73 -14.37 -0.40 -8.50
N ASP A 74 -13.75 -0.39 -7.30
CA ASP A 74 -13.30 0.84 -6.62
C ASP A 74 -14.39 1.94 -6.62
N ALA A 75 -15.66 1.51 -6.50
CA ALA A 75 -16.83 2.36 -6.65
C ALA A 75 -18.07 1.73 -5.99
N ASP A 76 -19.16 2.51 -5.92
CA ASP A 76 -20.48 1.97 -5.61
C ASP A 76 -21.18 1.49 -6.89
N THR A 77 -21.51 0.19 -6.94
CA THR A 77 -22.25 -0.47 -8.02
C THR A 77 -23.66 -0.88 -7.61
N THR A 78 -24.03 -0.63 -6.36
CA THR A 78 -25.26 -1.12 -5.70
C THR A 78 -26.35 -0.07 -5.58
N SER A 79 -26.04 1.19 -5.91
CA SER A 79 -26.93 2.34 -5.70
C SER A 79 -27.15 2.67 -4.22
N GLY A 80 -26.11 2.49 -3.41
CA GLY A 80 -26.08 2.87 -1.99
C GLY A 80 -26.34 1.75 -0.99
N ASP A 81 -26.53 0.51 -1.43
CA ASP A 81 -26.74 -0.62 -0.52
C ASP A 81 -25.45 -0.99 0.21
N CYS A 82 -24.32 -0.96 -0.51
CA CYS A 82 -22.98 -1.11 0.06
C CYS A 82 -22.17 0.20 -0.03
N ALA A 83 -21.22 0.37 0.89
CA ALA A 83 -20.19 1.40 0.73
C ALA A 83 -19.41 1.20 -0.57
N ALA A 84 -19.02 2.29 -1.23
CA ALA A 84 -18.13 2.25 -2.38
C ALA A 84 -16.75 1.67 -2.00
N GLY A 85 -16.17 0.83 -2.85
CA GLY A 85 -14.76 0.44 -2.74
C GLY A 85 -13.83 1.62 -3.06
N ALA A 86 -12.60 1.57 -2.55
CA ALA A 86 -11.53 2.47 -2.93
C ALA A 86 -10.16 1.96 -2.43
N GLY A 87 -9.31 1.49 -3.34
CA GLY A 87 -7.93 1.12 -3.05
C GLY A 87 -7.83 -0.21 -2.29
N ASP A 88 -7.28 -0.18 -1.08
CA ASP A 88 -7.13 -1.39 -0.27
C ASP A 88 -8.39 -1.63 0.58
N ASP A 89 -9.34 -2.41 0.11
CA ASP A 89 -10.62 -2.58 0.81
C ASP A 89 -10.58 -3.58 1.97
N THR A 90 -11.44 -3.35 2.96
CA THR A 90 -11.72 -4.29 4.05
C THR A 90 -13.22 -4.57 4.13
N ILE A 91 -13.60 -5.82 3.85
CA ILE A 91 -14.95 -6.33 4.05
C ILE A 91 -15.09 -6.87 5.48
N THR A 92 -16.09 -6.40 6.21
CA THR A 92 -16.47 -6.85 7.56
C THR A 92 -17.91 -7.34 7.59
N PHE A 93 -18.33 -8.01 8.66
CA PHE A 93 -19.67 -8.57 8.78
C PHE A 93 -20.42 -7.98 9.98
N GLY A 94 -21.54 -7.30 9.70
CA GLY A 94 -22.54 -6.90 10.70
C GLY A 94 -23.56 -8.00 11.01
N VAL A 95 -23.50 -9.12 10.28
CA VAL A 95 -24.33 -10.31 10.47
C VAL A 95 -23.55 -11.46 11.10
N SER A 96 -24.27 -12.34 11.78
CA SER A 96 -23.75 -13.62 12.28
C SER A 96 -24.44 -14.79 11.59
N GLY A 97 -23.70 -15.86 11.32
CA GLY A 97 -24.26 -17.11 10.80
C GLY A 97 -23.55 -17.60 9.54
N THR A 98 -24.25 -18.40 8.74
CA THR A 98 -23.73 -18.97 7.49
C THR A 98 -24.24 -18.19 6.30
N ILE A 99 -23.32 -17.71 5.45
CA ILE A 99 -23.63 -17.19 4.12
C ILE A 99 -23.50 -18.34 3.13
N VAL A 100 -24.61 -18.70 2.48
CA VAL A 100 -24.62 -19.78 1.47
C VAL A 100 -24.47 -19.14 0.10
N SER A 101 -23.32 -19.35 -0.54
CA SER A 101 -23.11 -18.90 -1.92
C SER A 101 -23.94 -19.74 -2.89
N GLY A 102 -24.83 -19.11 -3.63
CA GLY A 102 -25.50 -19.61 -4.82
C GLY A 102 -24.63 -19.55 -6.08
N ALA A 103 -23.54 -18.78 -6.07
CA ALA A 103 -22.55 -18.80 -7.16
C ALA A 103 -21.43 -19.82 -6.91
N PRO A 104 -20.84 -20.38 -7.98
CA PRO A 104 -19.73 -21.33 -7.86
C PRO A 104 -18.40 -20.68 -7.42
N GLN A 105 -18.27 -19.35 -7.54
CA GLN A 105 -17.05 -18.62 -7.21
C GLN A 105 -17.33 -17.14 -6.88
N TYR A 106 -16.44 -16.56 -6.08
CA TYR A 106 -16.30 -15.11 -5.91
C TYR A 106 -15.05 -14.68 -6.67
N ILE A 107 -15.17 -13.65 -7.52
CA ILE A 107 -14.04 -13.09 -8.27
C ILE A 107 -13.48 -11.94 -7.45
N ILE A 108 -12.18 -11.97 -7.17
CA ILE A 108 -11.43 -10.85 -6.57
C ILE A 108 -10.51 -10.29 -7.66
N GLU A 109 -10.69 -9.02 -8.01
CA GLU A 109 -9.88 -8.33 -9.01
C GLU A 109 -8.58 -7.78 -8.40
N ASN A 110 -7.57 -7.55 -9.24
CA ASN A 110 -6.27 -7.03 -8.81
C ASN A 110 -6.24 -5.49 -8.79
N ASN A 111 -7.20 -4.89 -8.09
CA ASN A 111 -7.32 -3.43 -7.96
C ASN A 111 -6.71 -2.89 -6.65
N GLY A 112 -6.34 -3.80 -5.74
CA GLY A 112 -5.70 -3.48 -4.48
C GLY A 112 -5.63 -4.72 -3.60
N LYS A 113 -5.25 -4.53 -2.34
CA LYS A 113 -5.38 -5.57 -1.33
C LYS A 113 -6.82 -5.61 -0.82
N LEU A 114 -7.54 -6.69 -1.10
CA LEU A 114 -8.81 -6.99 -0.43
C LEU A 114 -8.57 -7.80 0.84
N THR A 115 -9.09 -7.32 1.97
CA THR A 115 -9.15 -8.06 3.24
C THR A 115 -10.60 -8.44 3.54
N ILE A 116 -10.86 -9.72 3.84
CA ILE A 116 -12.17 -10.18 4.32
C ILE A 116 -11.99 -10.59 5.78
N ASP A 117 -12.53 -9.80 6.70
CA ASP A 117 -12.36 -9.98 8.14
C ASP A 117 -13.67 -10.42 8.80
N GLY A 118 -13.67 -11.67 9.28
CA GLY A 118 -14.78 -12.27 10.02
C GLY A 118 -14.84 -11.86 11.50
N GLY A 119 -13.87 -11.08 12.00
CA GLY A 119 -13.81 -10.59 13.38
C GLY A 119 -13.48 -11.65 14.44
N GLY A 120 -13.00 -12.84 14.03
CA GLY A 120 -12.72 -14.01 14.87
C GLY A 120 -11.26 -14.15 15.32
#